data_AF-A0AAE0QRY6-F1
#
_entry.id   AF-A0AAE0QRY6-F1
#
_cell.length_a   1.000
_cell.length_b   1.000
_cell.length_c   1.000
_cell.angle_alpha   90.00
_cell.angle_beta   90.00
_cell.angle_gamma   90.00
#
_symmetry.space_group_name_H-M   'P 1'
#
loop_
_entity.id
_entity.type
_entity.pdbx_description
1 polymer ?
#
loop_
_entity_poly.entity_id
_entity_poly.type
_entity_poly.pdbx_seq_one_letter_code
_entity_poly.pdbx_strand_id
1 'polypeptide(L)'
;MVNADASLADELNNFYACFKAAAHNVNSVSSANSAIGSMHAENARKENVFIISEHDVRQAFRRVNTRKAAGPDGITGRVLKACANQLAPVFTEIFNLSLEQSMIPTCFKQSTIVPVHKKSQPACLNNYRPVALTSVMMKCFERLIRDFITSSLPDILDPLQFAYRPNCSTEDTIAHLHHTALSHLDSRKGNYFADDTAVVGLISNNDETAYLEEIKNLETWCQDNNLFLNVSKTKELIVGFSTKQERNYQSLIINGTPVERVDIFLYLGVHIMQDLSWSCHVNTLVKKAWQHLYHLRCLKDFKLPSKVLKMFYTCTTESILTGSITAWFGNITKQDRQALRDLSQAYHLCRAP
;
A
#
# COMPACT_ATOMS: atom_id res chain seq x y z
N MET A 1 -9.63 38.33 -7.51
CA MET A 1 -8.70 37.22 -7.19
C MET A 1 -9.43 35.87 -7.19
N VAL A 2 -10.02 35.43 -8.31
CA VAL A 2 -10.87 34.20 -8.37
C VAL A 2 -10.45 33.21 -9.49
N ASN A 3 -9.47 33.53 -10.33
CA ASN A 3 -9.19 32.74 -11.54
C ASN A 3 -8.04 31.71 -11.47
N ALA A 4 -7.25 31.68 -10.38
CA ALA A 4 -6.14 30.72 -10.29
C ALA A 4 -6.61 29.30 -9.91
N ASP A 5 -7.68 29.19 -9.13
CA ASP A 5 -8.16 27.92 -8.57
C ASP A 5 -9.00 27.11 -9.57
N ALA A 6 -9.75 27.81 -10.45
CA ALA A 6 -10.57 27.16 -11.48
C ALA A 6 -9.72 26.50 -12.58
N SER A 7 -8.65 27.16 -13.05
CA SER A 7 -7.73 26.58 -14.06
C SER A 7 -7.10 25.28 -13.57
N LEU A 8 -6.65 25.23 -12.32
CA LEU A 8 -6.06 24.03 -11.74
C LEU A 8 -7.09 22.89 -11.61
N ALA A 9 -8.33 23.21 -11.23
CA ALA A 9 -9.42 22.23 -11.16
C ALA A 9 -9.72 21.62 -12.54
N ASP A 10 -9.79 22.44 -13.58
CA ASP A 10 -10.01 21.99 -14.96
C ASP A 10 -8.83 21.18 -15.50
N GLU A 11 -7.59 21.59 -15.21
CA GLU A 11 -6.38 20.84 -15.55
C GLU A 11 -6.34 19.46 -14.89
N LEU A 12 -6.68 19.37 -13.60
CA LEU A 12 -6.77 18.11 -12.87
C LEU A 12 -7.91 17.24 -13.42
N ASN A 13 -9.05 17.84 -13.74
CA ASN A 13 -10.18 17.13 -14.31
C ASN A 13 -9.82 16.51 -15.67
N ASN A 14 -9.18 17.28 -16.54
CA ASN A 14 -8.67 16.79 -17.82
C ASN A 14 -7.64 15.68 -17.61
N PHE A 15 -6.63 15.91 -16.75
CA PHE A 15 -5.57 14.95 -16.46
C PHE A 15 -6.10 13.60 -15.95
N TYR A 16 -7.10 13.61 -15.06
CA TYR A 16 -7.70 12.39 -14.52
C TYR A 16 -8.79 11.79 -15.41
N ALA A 17 -9.42 12.55 -16.29
CA ALA A 17 -10.42 12.06 -17.25
C ALA A 17 -9.79 11.41 -18.50
N CYS A 18 -8.50 11.62 -18.77
CA CYS A 18 -7.77 11.10 -19.95
C CYS A 18 -7.90 9.59 -20.20
N PHE A 19 -8.23 8.77 -19.19
CA PHE A 19 -8.45 7.34 -19.38
C PHE A 19 -9.67 7.02 -20.28
N LYS A 20 -10.63 7.94 -20.43
CA LYS A 20 -11.75 7.77 -21.38
C LYS A 20 -11.35 8.04 -22.84
N ALA A 21 -10.38 8.92 -23.09
CA ALA A 21 -9.96 9.26 -24.45
C ALA A 21 -9.12 8.15 -25.10
N ALA A 22 -8.30 7.45 -24.31
CA ALA A 22 -7.49 6.33 -24.81
C ALA A 22 -8.34 5.10 -25.19
N ALA A 23 -9.48 4.89 -24.54
CA ALA A 23 -10.36 3.75 -24.81
C ALA A 23 -11.03 3.79 -26.21
N HIS A 24 -11.12 4.96 -26.84
CA HIS A 24 -11.67 5.09 -28.20
C HIS A 24 -10.65 4.79 -29.32
N ASN A 25 -9.37 4.66 -29.00
CA ASN A 25 -8.30 4.39 -29.98
C ASN A 25 -7.81 2.93 -30.00
N VAL A 26 -8.45 2.02 -29.26
CA VAL A 26 -8.06 0.58 -29.19
C VAL A 26 -8.89 -0.31 -30.12
N ASN A 27 -9.84 0.25 -30.88
CA ASN A 27 -10.72 -0.53 -31.78
C ASN A 27 -10.10 -0.92 -33.14
N SER A 28 -8.78 -0.92 -33.31
CA SER A 28 -8.15 -1.28 -34.59
C SER A 28 -7.25 -2.52 -34.58
N VAL A 29 -7.13 -3.27 -33.48
CA VAL A 29 -6.37 -4.53 -33.48
C VAL A 29 -7.11 -5.60 -32.67
N SER A 30 -7.99 -6.37 -33.32
CA SER A 30 -8.42 -7.73 -32.92
C SER A 30 -9.29 -8.36 -34.01
N SER A 31 -8.68 -8.69 -35.15
CA SER A 31 -9.19 -9.72 -36.08
C SER A 31 -8.04 -10.67 -36.38
N ALA A 32 -7.75 -11.53 -35.42
CA ALA A 32 -7.03 -12.80 -35.58
C ALA A 32 -6.97 -13.45 -34.20
N ASN A 33 -7.88 -14.41 -33.97
CA ASN A 33 -7.71 -15.61 -33.14
C ASN A 33 -9.07 -16.31 -33.04
N SER A 34 -9.58 -16.72 -34.21
CA SER A 34 -10.55 -17.81 -34.28
C SER A 34 -9.79 -19.13 -34.29
N ALA A 35 -10.30 -20.09 -33.52
CA ALA A 35 -9.91 -21.50 -33.48
C ALA A 35 -8.59 -21.83 -32.76
N ILE A 36 -8.73 -22.30 -31.52
CA ILE A 36 -8.16 -23.57 -30.99
C ILE A 36 -8.97 -23.90 -29.72
N GLY A 37 -9.55 -25.10 -29.64
CA GLY A 37 -9.97 -25.70 -28.37
C GLY A 37 -11.47 -25.90 -28.09
N SER A 38 -12.29 -26.19 -29.10
CA SER A 38 -13.54 -26.94 -28.87
C SER A 38 -13.19 -28.41 -28.67
N MET A 39 -13.17 -28.87 -27.41
CA MET A 39 -13.36 -30.27 -26.98
C MET A 39 -12.98 -30.39 -25.50
N HIS A 40 -13.82 -29.89 -24.57
CA HIS A 40 -13.90 -30.31 -23.15
C HIS A 40 -15.00 -29.53 -22.39
N ALA A 41 -16.06 -29.09 -23.07
CA ALA A 41 -17.13 -28.31 -22.48
C ALA A 41 -18.43 -29.10 -22.51
N GLU A 42 -18.58 -30.13 -21.65
CA GLU A 42 -19.92 -30.68 -21.41
C GLU A 42 -20.14 -31.47 -20.11
N ASN A 43 -19.17 -31.61 -19.21
CA ASN A 43 -19.43 -32.29 -17.94
C ASN A 43 -18.93 -31.48 -16.73
N ALA A 44 -19.89 -31.13 -15.85
CA ALA A 44 -19.76 -30.50 -14.53
C ALA A 44 -19.68 -28.96 -14.44
N ARG A 45 -20.72 -28.26 -14.92
CA ARG A 45 -21.08 -26.94 -14.37
C ARG A 45 -22.33 -27.07 -13.50
N LYS A 46 -22.16 -27.59 -12.27
CA LYS A 46 -22.96 -27.06 -11.15
C LYS A 46 -22.31 -25.73 -10.81
N GLU A 47 -22.63 -24.69 -11.59
CA GLU A 47 -22.23 -23.34 -11.22
C GLU A 47 -22.89 -23.04 -9.87
N ASN A 48 -22.07 -22.85 -8.82
CA ASN A 48 -22.56 -22.27 -7.59
C ASN A 48 -23.01 -20.84 -7.92
N VAL A 49 -24.30 -20.69 -8.21
CA VAL A 49 -24.90 -19.38 -8.45
C VAL A 49 -24.69 -18.57 -7.17
N PHE A 50 -23.87 -17.53 -7.25
CA PHE A 50 -23.63 -16.64 -6.13
C PHE A 50 -24.87 -15.79 -5.92
N ILE A 51 -25.63 -16.11 -4.87
CA ILE A 51 -26.83 -15.37 -4.48
C ILE A 51 -26.52 -14.63 -3.19
N ILE A 52 -26.73 -13.31 -3.22
CA ILE A 52 -26.58 -12.47 -2.04
C ILE A 52 -27.83 -12.57 -1.19
N SER A 53 -27.68 -12.87 0.10
CA SER A 53 -28.79 -12.91 1.04
C SER A 53 -29.08 -11.53 1.64
N GLU A 54 -30.34 -11.31 2.07
CA GLU A 54 -30.72 -10.08 2.78
C GLU A 54 -29.94 -9.89 4.07
N HIS A 55 -29.62 -10.99 4.75
CA HIS A 55 -28.79 -10.95 5.94
C HIS A 55 -27.41 -10.35 5.64
N ASP A 56 -26.77 -10.75 4.54
CA ASP A 56 -25.43 -10.28 4.19
C ASP A 56 -25.42 -8.80 3.82
N VAL A 57 -26.42 -8.34 3.06
CA VAL A 57 -26.60 -6.91 2.75
C VAL A 57 -26.80 -6.10 4.03
N ARG A 58 -27.66 -6.59 4.93
CA ARG A 58 -27.93 -5.93 6.22
C ARG A 58 -26.66 -5.82 7.06
N GLN A 59 -25.86 -6.88 7.12
CA GLN A 59 -24.57 -6.86 7.84
C GLN A 59 -23.58 -5.91 7.17
N ALA A 60 -23.50 -5.90 5.84
CA ALA A 60 -22.65 -4.99 5.09
C ALA A 60 -22.99 -3.53 5.41
N PHE A 61 -24.28 -3.17 5.44
CA PHE A 61 -24.74 -1.82 5.81
C PHE A 61 -24.47 -1.46 7.27
N ARG A 62 -24.69 -2.39 8.21
CA ARG A 62 -24.41 -2.17 9.65
C ARG A 62 -22.92 -1.96 9.94
N ARG A 63 -22.04 -2.58 9.15
CA ARG A 63 -20.57 -2.48 9.27
C ARG A 63 -19.98 -1.23 8.62
N VAL A 64 -20.76 -0.43 7.90
CA VAL A 64 -20.27 0.80 7.27
C VAL A 64 -19.72 1.77 8.32
N ASN A 65 -18.56 2.37 8.01
CA ASN A 65 -18.00 3.46 8.80
C ASN A 65 -18.78 4.76 8.54
N THR A 66 -19.54 5.21 9.53
CA THR A 66 -20.43 6.37 9.49
C THR A 66 -19.73 7.73 9.42
N ARG A 67 -18.40 7.75 9.52
CA ARG A 67 -17.58 8.97 9.44
C ARG A 67 -16.97 9.20 8.05
N LYS A 68 -17.09 8.23 7.13
CA LYS A 68 -16.58 8.39 5.75
C LYS A 68 -17.51 9.30 4.93
N ALA A 69 -16.91 10.06 4.01
CA ALA A 69 -17.62 10.91 3.07
C ALA A 69 -18.52 10.10 2.12
N ALA A 70 -19.62 10.70 1.68
CA ALA A 70 -20.52 10.14 0.67
C ALA A 70 -19.91 10.23 -0.74
N GLY A 71 -20.45 9.42 -1.66
CA GLY A 71 -20.17 9.55 -3.09
C GLY A 71 -21.07 10.60 -3.76
N PRO A 72 -21.14 10.61 -5.10
CA PRO A 72 -21.96 11.56 -5.88
C PRO A 72 -23.46 11.47 -5.59
N ASP A 73 -23.92 10.32 -5.08
CA ASP A 73 -25.32 10.08 -4.68
C ASP A 73 -25.74 10.82 -3.40
N GLY A 74 -24.78 11.39 -2.65
CA GLY A 74 -25.03 12.10 -1.40
C GLY A 74 -25.43 11.19 -0.22
N ILE A 75 -25.47 9.86 -0.41
CA ILE A 75 -25.96 8.96 0.64
C ILE A 75 -24.82 8.56 1.56
N THR A 76 -24.91 9.03 2.81
CA THR A 76 -23.88 8.77 3.82
C THR A 76 -23.99 7.38 4.44
N GLY A 77 -22.88 6.88 4.96
CA GLY A 77 -22.87 5.64 5.72
C GLY A 77 -23.75 5.65 6.99
N ARG A 78 -24.10 6.83 7.52
CA ARG A 78 -25.03 6.96 8.65
C ARG A 78 -26.43 6.50 8.26
N VAL A 79 -26.92 6.91 7.09
CA VAL A 79 -28.25 6.54 6.58
C VAL A 79 -28.32 5.03 6.35
N LEU A 80 -27.31 4.47 5.68
CA LEU A 80 -27.24 3.02 5.46
C LEU A 80 -27.25 2.22 6.75
N LYS A 81 -26.47 2.64 7.75
CA LYS A 81 -26.40 1.94 9.03
C LYS A 81 -27.69 2.06 9.84
N ALA A 82 -28.30 3.23 9.88
CA ALA A 82 -29.54 3.48 10.63
C ALA A 82 -30.74 2.78 10.00
N CYS A 83 -30.85 2.81 8.67
CA CYS A 83 -31.95 2.22 7.91
C CYS A 83 -31.63 0.83 7.35
N ALA A 84 -30.63 0.13 7.92
CA ALA A 84 -30.13 -1.12 7.36
C ALA A 84 -31.23 -2.20 7.24
N ASN A 85 -32.17 -2.24 8.17
CA ASN A 85 -33.26 -3.23 8.14
C ASN A 85 -34.25 -2.96 7.00
N GLN A 86 -34.54 -1.70 6.72
CA GLN A 86 -35.49 -1.27 5.69
C GLN A 86 -34.87 -1.31 4.30
N LEU A 87 -33.57 -1.00 4.19
CA LEU A 87 -32.87 -0.94 2.92
C LEU A 87 -32.38 -2.32 2.46
N ALA A 88 -32.07 -3.24 3.38
CA ALA A 88 -31.52 -4.55 3.00
C ALA A 88 -32.39 -5.34 2.02
N PRO A 89 -33.73 -5.48 2.19
CA PRO A 89 -34.56 -6.20 1.22
C PRO A 89 -34.44 -5.62 -0.19
N VAL A 90 -34.56 -4.30 -0.32
CA VAL A 90 -34.52 -3.57 -1.60
C VAL A 90 -33.16 -3.74 -2.29
N PHE A 91 -32.07 -3.53 -1.55
CA PHE A 91 -30.73 -3.65 -2.13
C PHE A 91 -30.31 -5.08 -2.42
N THR A 92 -30.91 -6.07 -1.75
CA THR A 92 -30.70 -7.49 -2.08
C THR A 92 -31.23 -7.81 -3.47
N GLU A 93 -32.44 -7.34 -3.78
CA GLU A 93 -33.04 -7.49 -5.12
C GLU A 93 -32.19 -6.77 -6.18
N ILE A 94 -31.81 -5.51 -5.92
CA ILE A 94 -30.95 -4.73 -6.84
C ILE A 94 -29.61 -5.44 -7.10
N PHE A 95 -28.95 -5.94 -6.06
CA PHE A 95 -27.63 -6.59 -6.20
C PHE A 95 -27.73 -7.92 -6.94
N ASN A 96 -28.74 -8.75 -6.63
CA ASN A 96 -28.92 -10.02 -7.34
C ASN A 96 -29.33 -9.80 -8.80
N LEU A 97 -30.20 -8.82 -9.08
CA LEU A 97 -30.54 -8.44 -10.47
C LEU A 97 -29.30 -7.94 -11.22
N SER A 98 -28.44 -7.17 -10.55
CA SER A 98 -27.19 -6.68 -11.11
C SER A 98 -26.22 -7.83 -11.46
N LEU A 99 -26.14 -8.86 -10.62
CA LEU A 99 -25.36 -10.08 -10.88
C LEU A 99 -25.94 -10.89 -12.04
N GLU A 100 -27.25 -11.12 -12.05
CA GLU A 100 -27.96 -11.85 -13.10
C GLU A 100 -27.78 -11.19 -14.47
N GLN A 101 -27.94 -9.87 -14.53
CA GLN A 101 -27.80 -9.10 -15.76
C GLN A 101 -26.35 -8.76 -16.12
N SER A 102 -25.38 -9.08 -15.25
CA SER A 102 -23.99 -8.65 -15.37
C SER A 102 -23.84 -7.14 -15.60
N MET A 103 -24.73 -6.34 -14.98
CA MET A 103 -24.82 -4.90 -15.19
C MET A 103 -24.88 -4.15 -13.86
N ILE A 104 -23.87 -3.33 -13.59
CA ILE A 104 -23.88 -2.41 -12.45
C ILE A 104 -24.77 -1.18 -12.77
N PRO A 105 -25.65 -0.74 -11.86
CA PRO A 105 -26.40 0.50 -12.00
C PRO A 105 -25.52 1.70 -12.31
N THR A 106 -25.96 2.57 -13.24
CA THR A 106 -25.15 3.72 -13.71
C THR A 106 -24.78 4.68 -12.59
N CYS A 107 -25.67 4.90 -11.61
CA CYS A 107 -25.40 5.72 -10.43
C CYS A 107 -24.25 5.18 -9.55
N PHE A 108 -24.02 3.87 -9.53
CA PHE A 108 -22.90 3.26 -8.79
C PHE A 108 -21.57 3.33 -9.54
N LYS A 109 -21.59 3.56 -10.85
CA LYS A 109 -20.40 3.74 -11.69
C LYS A 109 -19.83 5.17 -11.61
N GLN A 110 -20.51 6.08 -10.92
CA GLN A 110 -20.07 7.46 -10.76
C GLN A 110 -19.17 7.63 -9.53
N SER A 111 -18.16 8.50 -9.65
CA SER A 111 -17.27 8.85 -8.54
C SER A 111 -16.87 10.31 -8.59
N THR A 112 -16.73 10.94 -7.43
CA THR A 112 -16.11 12.27 -7.32
C THR A 112 -14.62 12.09 -7.04
N ILE A 113 -13.76 12.66 -7.89
CA ILE A 113 -12.30 12.64 -7.67
C ILE A 113 -11.90 13.79 -6.75
N VAL A 114 -11.31 13.47 -5.62
CA VAL A 114 -10.75 14.43 -4.67
C VAL A 114 -9.22 14.37 -4.74
N PRO A 115 -8.55 15.38 -5.31
CA PRO A 115 -7.10 15.40 -5.41
C PRO A 115 -6.47 15.69 -4.04
N VAL A 116 -5.62 14.78 -3.55
CA VAL A 116 -4.91 14.91 -2.27
C VAL A 116 -3.41 15.00 -2.50
N HIS A 117 -2.74 15.96 -1.86
CA HIS A 117 -1.29 16.15 -2.01
C HIS A 117 -0.50 14.90 -1.55
N LYS A 118 0.39 14.39 -2.41
CA LYS A 118 1.39 13.36 -2.06
C LYS A 118 2.54 13.95 -1.25
N LYS A 119 2.87 15.22 -1.47
CA LYS A 119 3.98 15.96 -0.88
C LYS A 119 3.48 17.32 -0.37
N SER A 120 4.16 17.92 0.60
CA SER A 120 3.76 19.21 1.18
C SER A 120 3.55 20.32 0.14
N GLN A 121 4.41 20.37 -0.89
CA GLN A 121 4.34 21.33 -1.99
C GLN A 121 4.29 20.57 -3.33
N PRO A 122 3.12 20.47 -3.98
CA PRO A 122 3.00 19.78 -5.26
C PRO A 122 3.53 20.64 -6.41
N ALA A 123 4.63 20.21 -7.03
CA ALA A 123 5.21 20.89 -8.20
C ALA A 123 4.59 20.50 -9.57
N CYS A 124 3.77 19.44 -9.61
CA CYS A 124 3.16 18.93 -10.85
C CYS A 124 1.90 18.11 -10.53
N LEU A 125 1.05 17.88 -11.53
CA LEU A 125 -0.23 17.16 -11.38
C LEU A 125 -0.04 15.72 -10.85
N ASN A 126 1.09 15.08 -11.18
CA ASN A 126 1.45 13.76 -10.65
C ASN A 126 1.70 13.73 -9.14
N ASN A 127 1.90 14.88 -8.50
CA ASN A 127 2.03 14.98 -7.04
C ASN A 127 0.68 14.97 -6.32
N TYR A 128 -0.44 14.82 -7.03
CA TYR A 128 -1.76 14.59 -6.45
C TYR A 128 -2.14 13.10 -6.51
N ARG A 129 -2.78 12.59 -5.46
CA ARG A 129 -3.49 11.30 -5.46
C ARG A 129 -4.94 11.57 -5.83
N PRO A 130 -5.48 10.98 -6.90
CA PRO A 130 -6.91 11.04 -7.16
C PRO A 130 -7.65 10.10 -6.22
N VAL A 131 -8.24 10.62 -5.14
CA VAL A 131 -9.08 9.81 -4.26
C VAL A 131 -10.50 9.75 -4.83
N ALA A 132 -10.90 8.59 -5.35
CA ALA A 132 -12.25 8.39 -5.87
C ALA A 132 -13.26 8.15 -4.73
N LEU A 133 -14.18 9.08 -4.54
CA LEU A 133 -15.35 8.89 -3.70
C LEU A 133 -16.44 8.19 -4.51
N THR A 134 -16.51 6.86 -4.41
CA THR A 134 -17.61 6.06 -4.96
C THR A 134 -18.77 5.94 -3.95
N SER A 135 -19.96 5.59 -4.47
CA SER A 135 -21.16 5.29 -3.67
C SER A 135 -20.85 4.32 -2.53
N VAL A 136 -21.40 4.59 -1.35
CA VAL A 136 -21.21 3.71 -0.18
C VAL A 136 -21.91 2.37 -0.40
N MET A 137 -22.99 2.35 -1.17
CA MET A 137 -23.72 1.14 -1.58
C MET A 137 -22.86 0.28 -2.48
N MET A 138 -22.21 0.89 -3.48
CA MET A 138 -21.30 0.18 -4.38
C MET A 138 -20.14 -0.47 -3.60
N LYS A 139 -19.55 0.25 -2.64
CA LYS A 139 -18.52 -0.32 -1.75
C LYS A 139 -19.02 -1.50 -0.91
N CYS A 140 -20.30 -1.52 -0.56
CA CYS A 140 -20.91 -2.67 0.12
C CYS A 140 -21.08 -3.84 -0.84
N PHE A 141 -21.52 -3.58 -2.07
CA PHE A 141 -21.68 -4.61 -3.09
C PHE A 141 -20.33 -5.23 -3.49
N GLU A 142 -19.32 -4.42 -3.79
CA GLU A 142 -17.94 -4.86 -4.05
C GLU A 142 -17.39 -5.72 -2.92
N ARG A 143 -17.71 -5.38 -1.66
CA ARG A 143 -17.27 -6.16 -0.49
C ARG A 143 -17.89 -7.55 -0.48
N LEU A 144 -19.19 -7.65 -0.74
CA LEU A 144 -19.90 -8.94 -0.78
C LEU A 144 -19.32 -9.83 -1.89
N ILE A 145 -19.07 -9.26 -3.07
CA ILE A 145 -18.45 -9.96 -4.19
C ILE A 145 -17.02 -10.38 -3.84
N ARG A 146 -16.22 -9.47 -3.27
CA ARG A 146 -14.86 -9.78 -2.84
C ARG A 146 -14.83 -10.92 -1.84
N ASP A 147 -15.71 -10.91 -0.84
CA ASP A 147 -15.76 -11.94 0.19
C ASP A 147 -16.05 -13.33 -0.44
N PHE A 148 -16.90 -13.39 -1.47
CA PHE A 148 -17.15 -14.59 -2.26
C PHE A 148 -15.97 -15.03 -3.14
N ILE A 149 -15.33 -14.09 -3.84
CA ILE A 149 -14.15 -14.37 -4.67
C ILE A 149 -13.04 -14.92 -3.77
N THR A 150 -12.75 -14.25 -2.66
CA THR A 150 -11.71 -14.65 -1.72
C THR A 150 -12.01 -16.01 -1.07
N SER A 151 -13.27 -16.33 -0.74
CA SER A 151 -13.62 -17.66 -0.23
C SER A 151 -13.48 -18.78 -1.27
N SER A 152 -13.39 -18.42 -2.55
CA SER A 152 -13.23 -19.38 -3.66
C SER A 152 -11.77 -19.54 -4.10
N LEU A 153 -10.86 -18.71 -3.58
CA LEU A 153 -9.43 -18.85 -3.85
C LEU A 153 -8.84 -19.98 -3.00
N PRO A 154 -7.82 -20.70 -3.51
CA PRO A 154 -7.12 -21.71 -2.72
C PRO A 154 -6.50 -21.11 -1.46
N ASP A 155 -6.45 -21.88 -0.36
CA ASP A 155 -5.77 -21.49 0.89
C ASP A 155 -4.24 -21.33 0.71
N ILE A 156 -3.70 -21.78 -0.42
CA ILE A 156 -2.29 -21.69 -0.79
C ILE A 156 -2.06 -20.40 -1.59
N LEU A 157 -2.20 -19.26 -0.90
CA LEU A 157 -1.59 -18.02 -1.37
C LEU A 157 -0.08 -18.06 -1.07
N ASP A 158 0.71 -17.31 -1.83
CA ASP A 158 2.15 -17.21 -1.64
C ASP A 158 2.48 -16.94 -0.15
N PRO A 159 3.24 -17.83 0.52
CA PRO A 159 3.68 -17.62 1.90
C PRO A 159 4.44 -16.30 2.11
N LEU A 160 5.04 -15.73 1.07
CA LEU A 160 5.80 -14.48 1.10
C LEU A 160 4.96 -13.24 0.75
N GLN A 161 3.69 -13.41 0.38
CA GLN A 161 2.78 -12.29 0.25
C GLN A 161 2.36 -11.81 1.65
N PHE A 162 2.85 -10.65 2.08
CA PHE A 162 2.45 -10.06 3.38
C PHE A 162 1.34 -9.03 3.25
N ALA A 163 1.29 -8.31 2.13
CA ALA A 163 0.29 -7.27 1.94
C ALA A 163 -1.10 -7.88 1.71
N TYR A 164 -2.13 -7.17 2.19
CA TYR A 164 -3.53 -7.53 2.03
C TYR A 164 -3.96 -8.89 2.62
N ARG A 165 -3.10 -9.56 3.39
CA ARG A 165 -3.44 -10.77 4.13
C ARG A 165 -3.86 -10.48 5.57
N PRO A 166 -4.87 -11.19 6.09
CA PRO A 166 -5.22 -11.09 7.50
C PRO A 166 -4.07 -11.59 8.37
N ASN A 167 -3.84 -10.94 9.50
CA ASN A 167 -2.77 -11.27 10.46
C ASN A 167 -1.33 -11.11 9.92
N CYS A 168 -1.17 -10.40 8.80
CA CYS A 168 0.13 -9.93 8.33
C CYS A 168 0.17 -8.40 8.38
N SER A 169 1.34 -7.86 8.70
CA SER A 169 1.62 -6.44 8.82
C SER A 169 2.88 -6.08 8.03
N THR A 170 3.09 -4.77 7.82
CA THR A 170 4.34 -4.30 7.23
C THR A 170 5.56 -4.61 8.11
N GLU A 171 5.35 -4.78 9.42
CA GLU A 171 6.41 -5.15 10.37
C GLU A 171 6.89 -6.59 10.12
N ASP A 172 5.98 -7.52 9.81
CA ASP A 172 6.33 -8.90 9.45
C ASP A 172 7.20 -8.94 8.19
N THR A 173 6.86 -8.13 7.18
CA THR A 173 7.65 -7.98 5.96
C THR A 173 9.07 -7.47 6.25
N ILE A 174 9.19 -6.43 7.07
CA ILE A 174 10.49 -5.84 7.41
C ILE A 174 11.32 -6.83 8.23
N ALA A 175 10.71 -7.52 9.19
CA ALA A 175 11.36 -8.54 10.00
C ALA A 175 11.85 -9.71 9.13
N HIS A 176 11.03 -10.18 8.18
CA HIS A 176 11.40 -11.23 7.24
C HIS A 176 12.55 -10.79 6.32
N LEU A 177 12.45 -9.60 5.71
CA LEU A 177 13.52 -9.03 4.89
C LEU A 177 14.85 -8.97 5.64
N HIS A 178 14.83 -8.43 6.86
CA HIS A 178 16.02 -8.31 7.69
C HIS A 178 16.58 -9.68 8.09
N HIS A 179 15.72 -10.63 8.45
CA HIS A 179 16.11 -12.00 8.76
C HIS A 179 16.73 -12.73 7.56
N THR A 180 16.14 -12.59 6.37
CA THR A 180 16.67 -13.17 5.12
C THR A 180 18.03 -12.58 4.79
N ALA A 181 18.18 -11.25 4.86
CA ALA A 181 19.46 -10.59 4.63
C ALA A 181 20.55 -11.08 5.60
N LEU A 182 20.27 -11.16 6.89
CA LEU A 182 21.23 -11.68 7.88
C LEU A 182 21.55 -13.17 7.66
N SER A 183 20.54 -13.99 7.39
CA SER A 183 20.72 -15.43 7.17
C SER A 183 21.57 -15.72 5.93
N HIS A 184 21.41 -14.92 4.87
CA HIS A 184 22.24 -14.97 3.67
C HIS A 184 23.71 -14.61 3.98
N LEU A 185 23.94 -13.58 4.81
CA LEU A 185 25.27 -13.15 5.23
C LEU A 185 25.98 -14.18 6.13
N ASP A 186 25.24 -14.84 7.02
CA ASP A 186 25.78 -15.82 7.97
C ASP A 186 26.07 -17.17 7.31
N SER A 187 25.12 -17.72 6.57
CA SER A 187 25.16 -19.11 6.12
C SER A 187 25.65 -19.30 4.68
N ARG A 188 25.78 -18.21 3.90
CA ARG A 188 26.04 -18.22 2.43
C ARG A 188 25.11 -19.17 1.66
N LYS A 189 23.95 -19.50 2.23
CA LYS A 189 22.88 -20.28 1.63
C LYS A 189 21.63 -19.44 1.78
N GLY A 190 21.00 -19.13 0.66
CA GLY A 190 19.90 -18.19 0.63
C GLY A 190 18.83 -18.61 -0.34
N ASN A 191 17.59 -18.64 0.13
CA ASN A 191 16.44 -18.62 -0.76
C ASN A 191 16.20 -17.17 -1.21
N TYR A 192 15.76 -17.01 -2.45
CA TYR A 192 15.29 -15.72 -2.93
C TYR A 192 14.03 -15.32 -2.18
N PHE A 193 13.91 -14.03 -1.90
CA PHE A 193 12.70 -13.44 -1.33
C PHE A 193 12.16 -12.44 -2.33
N ALA A 194 10.89 -12.60 -2.72
CA ALA A 194 10.17 -11.61 -3.49
C ALA A 194 8.83 -11.35 -2.79
N ASP A 195 8.48 -10.09 -2.61
CA ASP A 195 7.12 -9.69 -2.24
C ASP A 195 6.57 -8.66 -3.23
N ASP A 196 5.40 -8.10 -2.94
CA ASP A 196 4.72 -7.10 -3.75
C ASP A 196 5.57 -5.82 -4.03
N THR A 197 6.73 -5.67 -3.38
CA THR A 197 7.54 -4.44 -3.39
C THR A 197 9.07 -4.62 -3.44
N ALA A 198 9.62 -5.78 -3.10
CA ALA A 198 11.07 -6.02 -3.05
C ALA A 198 11.45 -7.41 -3.56
N VAL A 199 12.65 -7.50 -4.14
CA VAL A 199 13.30 -8.75 -4.55
C VAL A 199 14.68 -8.79 -3.90
N VAL A 200 15.01 -9.91 -3.27
CA VAL A 200 16.27 -10.14 -2.56
C VAL A 200 16.90 -11.40 -3.13
N GLY A 201 18.11 -11.24 -3.63
CA GLY A 201 18.97 -12.33 -4.10
C GLY A 201 20.29 -12.37 -3.36
N LEU A 202 20.92 -13.54 -3.35
CA LEU A 202 22.23 -13.74 -2.73
C LEU A 202 23.33 -13.58 -3.78
N ILE A 203 24.28 -12.67 -3.54
CA ILE A 203 25.52 -12.55 -4.32
C ILE A 203 26.60 -13.38 -3.60
N SER A 204 27.11 -14.42 -4.26
CA SER A 204 28.09 -15.34 -3.68
C SER A 204 29.42 -15.26 -4.43
N ASN A 205 30.54 -15.27 -3.72
CA ASN A 205 31.89 -15.25 -4.34
C ASN A 205 32.12 -14.11 -5.36
N ASN A 206 31.46 -12.97 -5.15
CA ASN A 206 31.48 -11.83 -6.07
C ASN A 206 30.88 -12.13 -7.47
N ASP A 207 30.00 -13.14 -7.54
CA ASP A 207 29.20 -13.50 -8.70
C ASP A 207 27.73 -13.13 -8.45
N GLU A 208 27.22 -12.24 -9.31
CA GLU A 208 25.86 -11.72 -9.30
C GLU A 208 24.97 -12.35 -10.38
N THR A 209 25.49 -13.33 -11.14
CA THR A 209 24.79 -13.92 -12.29
C THR A 209 23.41 -14.45 -11.92
N ALA A 210 23.30 -15.20 -10.84
CA ALA A 210 22.03 -15.77 -10.39
C ALA A 210 21.03 -14.71 -9.89
N TYR A 211 21.51 -13.57 -9.41
CA TYR A 211 20.65 -12.43 -9.06
C TYR A 211 20.13 -11.74 -10.33
N LEU A 212 21.01 -11.48 -11.30
CA LEU A 212 20.64 -10.84 -12.57
C LEU A 212 19.71 -11.71 -13.42
N GLU A 213 19.88 -13.03 -13.40
CA GLU A 213 18.99 -13.97 -14.07
C GLU A 213 17.57 -13.93 -13.48
N GLU A 214 17.46 -13.88 -12.15
CA GLU A 214 16.16 -13.76 -11.48
C GLU A 214 15.46 -12.43 -11.81
N ILE A 215 16.21 -11.32 -11.86
CA ILE A 215 15.63 -10.03 -12.28
C ILE A 215 15.15 -10.06 -13.73
N LYS A 216 15.86 -10.75 -14.63
CA LYS A 216 15.42 -10.94 -16.03
C LYS A 216 14.17 -11.81 -16.13
N ASN A 217 14.07 -12.86 -15.33
CA ASN A 217 12.88 -13.71 -15.27
C ASN A 217 11.67 -12.89 -14.80
N LEU A 218 11.85 -12.05 -13.77
CA LEU A 218 10.82 -11.15 -13.29
C LEU A 218 10.42 -10.12 -14.36
N GLU A 219 11.38 -9.51 -15.06
CA GLU A 219 11.11 -8.56 -16.14
C GLU A 219 10.27 -9.20 -17.26
N THR A 220 10.64 -10.42 -17.68
CA THR A 220 9.90 -11.19 -18.69
C THR A 220 8.48 -11.49 -18.22
N TRP A 221 8.33 -11.99 -16.98
CA TRP A 221 7.03 -12.28 -16.40
C TRP A 221 6.16 -11.02 -16.31
N CYS A 222 6.73 -9.88 -15.92
CA CYS A 222 6.00 -8.60 -15.90
C CYS A 222 5.52 -8.20 -17.30
N GLN A 223 6.36 -8.33 -18.32
CA GLN A 223 6.00 -8.02 -19.71
C GLN A 223 4.85 -8.91 -20.21
N ASP A 224 4.94 -10.22 -19.96
CA ASP A 224 3.90 -11.20 -20.34
C ASP A 224 2.56 -10.92 -19.65
N ASN A 225 2.60 -10.32 -18.46
CA ASN A 225 1.42 -9.99 -17.66
C ASN A 225 0.97 -8.51 -17.80
N ASN A 226 1.51 -7.77 -18.79
CA ASN A 226 1.20 -6.35 -19.02
C ASN A 226 1.46 -5.44 -17.81
N LEU A 227 2.49 -5.78 -17.01
CA LEU A 227 2.97 -5.02 -15.88
C LEU A 227 4.24 -4.26 -16.26
N PHE A 228 4.24 -2.94 -16.04
CA PHE A 228 5.38 -2.08 -16.35
C PHE A 228 6.14 -1.71 -15.07
N LEU A 229 7.42 -2.10 -15.01
CA LEU A 229 8.31 -1.75 -13.90
C LEU A 229 8.72 -0.28 -13.97
N ASN A 230 8.51 0.47 -12.88
CA ASN A 230 8.89 1.87 -12.80
C ASN A 230 10.34 2.02 -12.33
N VAL A 231 11.27 1.99 -13.28
CA VAL A 231 12.72 2.06 -13.01
C VAL A 231 13.12 3.29 -12.18
N SER A 232 12.43 4.43 -12.33
CA SER A 232 12.73 5.64 -11.54
C SER A 232 12.48 5.48 -10.03
N LYS A 233 11.55 4.60 -9.66
CA LYS A 233 11.22 4.28 -8.27
C LYS A 233 11.93 3.03 -7.76
N THR A 234 12.31 2.12 -8.65
CA THR A 234 13.14 0.97 -8.31
C THR A 234 14.54 1.44 -7.93
N LYS A 235 15.06 0.88 -6.84
CA LYS A 235 16.43 1.12 -6.36
C LYS A 235 17.09 -0.21 -6.07
N GLU A 236 18.38 -0.28 -6.31
CA GLU A 236 19.20 -1.42 -5.94
C GLU A 236 19.93 -1.10 -4.62
N LEU A 237 19.80 -1.97 -3.63
CA LEU A 237 20.51 -1.86 -2.35
C LEU A 237 21.34 -3.13 -2.15
N ILE A 238 22.66 -2.99 -2.15
CA ILE A 238 23.57 -4.12 -1.93
C ILE A 238 23.97 -4.13 -0.46
N VAL A 239 23.60 -5.20 0.24
CA VAL A 239 23.87 -5.36 1.67
C VAL A 239 25.14 -6.17 1.89
N GLY A 240 26.04 -5.73 2.78
CA GLY A 240 27.20 -6.51 3.16
C GLY A 240 28.14 -5.83 4.16
N PHE A 241 28.85 -6.64 4.94
CA PHE A 241 29.79 -6.18 5.97
C PHE A 241 31.26 -6.08 5.51
N SER A 242 31.55 -6.43 4.25
CA SER A 242 32.93 -6.45 3.75
C SER A 242 33.38 -5.06 3.32
N THR A 243 34.33 -4.50 4.07
CA THR A 243 34.98 -3.22 3.79
C THR A 243 36.26 -3.34 2.95
N LYS A 244 36.65 -4.56 2.53
CA LYS A 244 38.00 -4.87 2.04
C LYS A 244 38.14 -5.18 0.54
N GLN A 245 37.06 -5.22 -0.23
CA GLN A 245 37.13 -5.45 -1.67
C GLN A 245 36.41 -4.33 -2.43
N GLU A 246 37.10 -3.71 -3.37
CA GLU A 246 36.45 -2.96 -4.46
C GLU A 246 35.55 -3.94 -5.21
N ARG A 247 34.26 -3.89 -4.90
CA ARG A 247 33.25 -4.71 -5.55
C ARG A 247 32.87 -4.04 -6.86
N ASN A 248 33.40 -4.57 -7.96
CA ASN A 248 33.10 -4.09 -9.30
C ASN A 248 31.84 -4.79 -9.85
N TYR A 249 30.70 -4.57 -9.19
CA TYR A 249 29.40 -5.10 -9.62
C TYR A 249 28.87 -4.31 -10.81
N GLN A 250 28.30 -5.02 -11.78
CA GLN A 250 27.68 -4.40 -12.94
C GLN A 250 26.50 -3.53 -12.50
N SER A 251 26.22 -2.48 -13.27
CA SER A 251 25.01 -1.69 -13.04
C SER A 251 23.80 -2.50 -13.46
N LEU A 252 22.83 -2.65 -12.55
CA LEU A 252 21.57 -3.31 -12.86
C LEU A 252 20.80 -2.50 -13.92
N ILE A 253 20.35 -3.16 -14.98
CA ILE A 253 19.57 -2.55 -16.07
C ILE A 253 18.21 -3.25 -16.14
N ILE A 254 17.14 -2.45 -16.11
CA ILE A 254 15.76 -2.93 -16.28
C ILE A 254 15.14 -2.11 -17.43
N ASN A 255 14.53 -2.77 -18.42
CA ASN A 255 13.97 -2.16 -19.62
C ASN A 255 14.95 -1.20 -20.32
N GLY A 256 16.24 -1.57 -20.39
CA GLY A 256 17.31 -0.76 -20.99
C GLY A 256 17.70 0.50 -20.20
N THR A 257 17.11 0.73 -19.02
CA THR A 257 17.42 1.88 -18.16
C THR A 257 18.21 1.42 -16.93
N PRO A 258 19.32 2.09 -16.57
CA PRO A 258 20.08 1.75 -15.37
C PRO A 258 19.26 2.05 -14.10
N VAL A 259 19.24 1.10 -13.18
CA VAL A 259 18.64 1.24 -11.85
C VAL A 259 19.63 1.98 -10.95
N GLU A 260 19.13 2.96 -10.19
CA GLU A 260 19.96 3.69 -9.23
C GLU A 260 20.32 2.78 -8.04
N ARG A 261 21.62 2.61 -7.80
CA ARG A 261 22.17 1.96 -6.61
C ARG A 261 22.24 2.95 -5.45
N VAL A 262 21.76 2.55 -4.29
CA VAL A 262 21.68 3.38 -3.08
C VAL A 262 22.26 2.66 -1.88
N ASP A 263 22.78 3.42 -0.92
CA ASP A 263 23.26 2.88 0.36
C ASP A 263 22.16 2.80 1.43
N ILE A 264 21.07 3.54 1.21
CA ILE A 264 19.93 3.67 2.12
C ILE A 264 18.64 3.72 1.31
N PHE A 265 17.65 2.93 1.69
CA PHE A 265 16.34 2.92 1.04
C PHE A 265 15.20 2.98 2.07
N LEU A 266 14.17 3.79 1.80
CA LEU A 266 12.95 3.86 2.63
C LEU A 266 11.97 2.76 2.22
N TYR A 267 12.02 1.62 2.91
CA TYR A 267 11.17 0.47 2.69
C TYR A 267 10.03 0.41 3.70
N LEU A 268 8.77 0.48 3.23
CA LEU A 268 7.57 0.41 4.07
C LEU A 268 7.56 1.34 5.31
N GLY A 269 8.24 2.49 5.21
CA GLY A 269 8.35 3.49 6.29
C GLY A 269 9.60 3.35 7.17
N VAL A 270 10.45 2.35 6.93
CA VAL A 270 11.70 2.09 7.65
C VAL A 270 12.90 2.29 6.72
N HIS A 271 13.97 2.93 7.21
CA HIS A 271 15.19 3.08 6.41
C HIS A 271 16.04 1.81 6.57
N ILE A 272 16.29 1.11 5.47
CA ILE A 272 17.19 -0.04 5.40
C ILE A 272 18.54 0.44 4.85
N MET A 273 19.63 0.11 5.54
CA MET A 273 20.98 0.54 5.19
C MET A 273 21.81 -0.64 4.69
N GLN A 274 22.79 -0.39 3.82
CA GLN A 274 23.68 -1.41 3.25
C GLN A 274 24.49 -2.20 4.31
N ASP A 275 24.73 -1.59 5.46
CA ASP A 275 25.45 -2.17 6.59
C ASP A 275 24.50 -2.74 7.66
N LEU A 276 23.19 -2.77 7.38
CA LEU A 276 22.12 -3.14 8.32
C LEU A 276 22.14 -2.34 9.63
N SER A 277 22.77 -1.17 9.65
CA SER A 277 22.67 -0.25 10.77
C SER A 277 21.31 0.47 10.74
N TRP A 278 20.85 0.88 11.92
CA TRP A 278 19.54 1.51 12.10
C TRP A 278 19.64 3.02 12.38
N SER A 279 20.84 3.58 12.43
CA SER A 279 21.06 4.94 12.91
C SER A 279 20.38 5.99 12.03
N CYS A 280 20.33 5.80 10.70
CA CYS A 280 19.57 6.71 9.83
C CYS A 280 18.07 6.70 10.16
N HIS A 281 17.49 5.51 10.34
CA HIS A 281 16.09 5.35 10.72
C HIS A 281 15.79 5.99 12.08
N VAL A 282 16.59 5.66 13.11
CA VAL A 282 16.43 6.20 14.46
C VAL A 282 16.55 7.72 14.45
N ASN A 283 17.56 8.28 13.79
CA ASN A 283 17.72 9.74 13.70
C ASN A 283 16.51 10.42 13.04
N THR A 284 15.92 9.80 12.03
CA THR A 284 14.71 10.30 11.37
C THR A 284 13.50 10.29 12.32
N LEU A 285 13.30 9.19 13.05
CA LEU A 285 12.24 9.08 14.06
C LEU A 285 12.44 10.10 15.18
N VAL A 286 13.67 10.24 15.67
CA VAL A 286 14.02 11.16 16.77
C VAL A 286 13.75 12.61 16.37
N LYS A 287 14.18 13.04 15.19
CA LYS A 287 13.91 14.39 14.68
C LYS A 287 12.41 14.68 14.60
N LYS A 288 11.63 13.72 14.09
CA LYS A 288 10.17 13.86 13.98
C LYS A 288 9.49 13.88 15.36
N ALA A 289 9.94 13.02 16.28
CA ALA A 289 9.45 12.99 17.65
C ALA A 289 9.72 14.32 18.39
N TRP A 290 10.89 14.93 18.20
CA TRP A 290 11.20 16.25 18.76
C TRP A 290 10.27 17.35 18.24
N GLN A 291 9.95 17.35 16.94
CA GLN A 291 8.96 18.29 16.37
C GLN A 291 7.58 18.11 17.00
N HIS A 292 7.15 16.87 17.22
CA HIS A 292 5.89 16.60 17.90
C HIS A 292 5.91 17.00 19.38
N LEU A 293 7.02 16.79 20.09
CA LEU A 293 7.19 17.23 21.48
C LEU A 293 7.17 18.77 21.60
N TYR A 294 7.70 19.48 20.61
CA TYR A 294 7.56 20.94 20.53
C TYR A 294 6.07 21.34 20.45
N HIS A 295 5.30 20.73 19.54
CA HIS A 295 3.86 21.00 19.46
C HIS A 295 3.12 20.61 20.75
N LEU A 296 3.49 19.50 21.39
CA LEU A 296 2.93 19.08 22.67
C LEU A 296 3.19 20.15 23.76
N ARG A 297 4.38 20.75 23.78
CA ARG A 297 4.71 21.85 24.68
C ARG A 297 3.84 23.08 24.39
N CYS A 298 3.69 23.48 23.13
CA CYS A 298 2.80 24.58 22.76
C CYS A 298 1.36 24.30 23.22
N LEU A 299 0.85 23.08 23.02
CA LEU A 299 -0.48 22.67 23.48
C LEU A 299 -0.62 22.72 25.01
N LYS A 300 0.45 22.45 25.75
CA LYS A 300 0.48 22.63 27.21
C LYS A 300 0.38 24.09 27.60
N ASP A 301 1.04 24.99 26.88
CA ASP A 301 0.97 26.43 27.15
C ASP A 301 -0.46 26.99 26.99
N PHE A 302 -1.28 26.37 26.13
CA PHE A 302 -2.73 26.61 26.03
C PHE A 302 -3.56 26.00 27.17
N LYS A 303 -2.91 25.43 28.20
CA LYS A 303 -3.54 24.83 29.39
C LYS A 303 -4.55 23.73 29.06
N LEU A 304 -4.30 22.97 27.99
CA LEU A 304 -5.17 21.85 27.61
C LEU A 304 -5.15 20.74 28.67
N PRO A 305 -6.26 20.00 28.84
CA PRO A 305 -6.32 18.91 29.82
C PRO A 305 -5.24 17.84 29.57
N SER A 306 -4.67 17.31 30.66
CA SER A 306 -3.63 16.26 30.60
C SER A 306 -4.03 15.05 29.75
N LYS A 307 -5.32 14.68 29.76
CA LYS A 307 -5.86 13.61 28.91
C LYS A 307 -5.68 13.88 27.41
N VAL A 308 -5.89 15.12 26.97
CA VAL A 308 -5.72 15.54 25.57
C VAL A 308 -4.24 15.54 25.20
N LEU A 309 -3.37 16.05 26.08
CA LEU A 309 -1.91 16.05 25.87
C LEU A 309 -1.36 14.62 25.77
N LYS A 310 -1.81 13.70 26.64
CA LYS A 310 -1.44 12.29 26.57
C LYS A 310 -1.93 11.65 25.26
N MET A 311 -3.17 11.92 24.86
CA MET A 311 -3.72 11.43 23.59
C MET A 311 -2.89 11.94 22.40
N PHE A 312 -2.52 13.23 22.38
CA PHE A 312 -1.67 13.79 21.34
C PHE A 312 -0.33 13.08 21.27
N TYR A 313 0.36 12.91 22.40
CA TYR A 313 1.64 12.19 22.46
C TYR A 313 1.52 10.76 21.95
N THR A 314 0.54 9.98 22.44
CA THR A 314 0.36 8.59 22.03
C THR A 314 0.05 8.48 20.54
N CYS A 315 -0.82 9.34 20.01
CA CYS A 315 -1.22 9.30 18.60
C CYS A 315 -0.16 9.81 17.62
N THR A 316 0.74 10.71 18.05
CA THR A 316 1.68 11.38 17.12
C THR A 316 3.13 10.97 17.34
N THR A 317 3.57 10.82 18.58
CA THR A 317 4.97 10.53 18.94
C THR A 317 5.16 9.05 19.22
N GLU A 318 4.37 8.48 20.13
CA GLU A 318 4.49 7.05 20.47
C GLU A 318 4.24 6.18 19.24
N SER A 319 3.19 6.48 18.45
CA SER A 319 2.86 5.73 17.23
C SER A 319 3.99 5.67 16.19
N ILE A 320 4.85 6.68 16.08
CA ILE A 320 5.98 6.63 15.14
C ILE A 320 7.20 5.92 15.76
N LEU A 321 7.35 5.96 17.08
CA LEU A 321 8.45 5.31 17.80
C LEU A 321 8.20 3.81 18.01
N THR A 322 6.95 3.37 18.00
CA THR A 322 6.59 1.95 18.12
C THR A 322 6.42 1.26 16.76
N GLY A 323 6.43 2.01 15.66
CA GLY A 323 6.32 1.44 14.32
C GLY A 323 7.52 0.56 13.98
N SER A 324 7.25 -0.71 13.65
CA SER A 324 8.26 -1.73 13.30
C SER A 324 9.36 -1.91 14.34
N ILE A 325 9.06 -1.60 15.62
CA ILE A 325 10.05 -1.57 16.70
C ILE A 325 10.74 -2.93 16.91
N THR A 326 10.06 -4.03 16.59
CA THR A 326 10.64 -5.38 16.73
C THR A 326 11.77 -5.63 15.73
N ALA A 327 11.77 -4.94 14.58
CA ALA A 327 12.81 -5.09 13.57
C ALA A 327 14.09 -4.33 13.92
N TRP A 328 13.97 -3.06 14.33
CA TRP A 328 15.14 -2.18 14.44
C TRP A 328 15.69 -2.03 15.86
N PHE A 329 14.86 -2.07 16.91
CA PHE A 329 15.28 -1.70 18.27
C PHE A 329 16.35 -2.63 18.88
N GLY A 330 16.36 -3.91 18.49
CA GLY A 330 17.35 -4.87 19.00
C GLY A 330 18.79 -4.48 18.67
N ASN A 331 19.01 -3.95 17.46
CA ASN A 331 20.32 -3.77 16.85
C ASN A 331 20.77 -2.30 16.75
N ILE A 332 20.15 -1.39 17.51
CA ILE A 332 20.56 0.03 17.54
C ILE A 332 21.83 0.26 18.36
N THR A 333 22.58 1.30 18.01
CA THR A 333 23.82 1.67 18.70
C THR A 333 23.56 2.23 20.11
N LYS A 334 24.62 2.34 20.93
CA LYS A 334 24.53 2.99 22.25
C LYS A 334 24.10 4.47 22.13
N GLN A 335 24.57 5.16 21.08
CA GLN A 335 24.20 6.56 20.82
C GLN A 335 22.72 6.68 20.47
N ASP A 336 22.21 5.80 19.61
CA ASP A 336 20.79 5.73 19.26
C ASP A 336 19.91 5.48 20.49
N ARG A 337 20.32 4.55 21.37
CA ARG A 337 19.63 4.30 22.65
C ARG A 337 19.60 5.54 23.54
N GLN A 338 20.70 6.30 23.58
CA GLN A 338 20.74 7.53 24.37
C GLN A 338 19.78 8.58 23.81
N ALA A 339 19.74 8.79 22.49
CA ALA A 339 18.83 9.74 21.86
C ALA A 339 17.35 9.43 22.14
N LEU A 340 16.98 8.14 22.14
CA LEU A 340 15.62 7.71 22.51
C LEU A 340 15.31 7.93 24.01
N ARG A 341 16.30 7.74 24.90
CA ARG A 341 16.14 8.03 26.33
C ARG A 341 15.94 9.52 26.57
N ASP A 342 16.68 10.37 25.86
CA ASP A 342 16.56 11.83 25.97
C ASP A 342 15.14 12.30 25.58
N LEU A 343 14.55 11.71 24.53
CA LEU A 343 13.15 11.96 24.15
C LEU A 343 12.16 11.55 25.26
N SER A 344 12.36 10.38 25.86
CA SER A 344 11.51 9.92 26.96
C SER A 344 11.60 10.88 28.15
N GLN A 345 12.81 11.32 28.50
CA GLN A 345 13.02 12.29 29.57
C GLN A 345 12.36 13.64 29.25
N ALA A 346 12.50 14.14 28.02
CA ALA A 346 11.87 15.38 27.58
C ALA A 346 10.33 15.33 27.63
N TYR A 347 9.73 14.19 27.27
CA TYR A 347 8.29 13.98 27.43
C TYR A 347 7.86 14.06 28.91
N HIS A 348 8.61 13.44 29.83
CA HIS A 348 8.31 13.52 31.25
C HIS A 348 8.39 14.97 31.78
N LEU A 349 9.38 15.75 31.33
CA LEU A 349 9.47 17.18 31.66
C LEU A 349 8.29 17.98 31.10
N CYS A 350 7.83 17.66 29.89
CA CYS A 350 6.63 18.27 29.32
C CYS A 350 5.37 17.94 30.13
N ARG A 351 5.31 16.76 30.78
CA ARG A 351 4.15 16.32 31.57
C ARG A 351 4.19 16.75 33.05
N ALA A 352 5.33 17.17 33.58
CA ALA A 352 5.44 17.67 34.95
C ALA A 352 4.48 18.86 35.16
N PRO A 353 3.76 18.92 36.29
CA PRO A 353 2.70 19.90 36.55
C PRO A 353 3.17 21.34 36.40
#